data_AF-A0AAX6MGB3-F1
#
_entry.id   AF-A0AAX6MGB3-F1
#
_cell.length_a   1.000
_cell.length_b   1.000
_cell.length_c   1.000
_cell.angle_alpha   90.00
_cell.angle_beta   90.00
_cell.angle_gamma   90.00
#
_symmetry.space_group_name_H-M   'P 1'
#
loop_
_entity.id
_entity.type
_entity.pdbx_description
1 polymer ?
#
loop_
_entity_poly.entity_id
_entity_poly.type
_entity_poly.pdbx_seq_one_letter_code
_entity_poly.pdbx_strand_id
1 'polypeptide(L)'
;MHSNLFTNLLTLVPLLGNLALGYEIQTPPLDTDWTYSVGTDPWPEYPRPQLQRSDWQNLNGIWKWKQGAYRGEPLPADESFQQDILVPSCIESGLSGVMLQNQTYSWYSTEFNVPHGFAQKGRRVLLNFEAVDHEATVYVNGEIVGTHRGGYWHFNFDITKYLTSHGKNTLHVFVFDPTDHEGKKKSPLIKLSLR
;
A
#
# COMPACT_ATOMS: atom_id res chain seq x y z
N MET A 1 -11.11 -53.46 -48.40
CA MET A 1 -9.95 -52.92 -47.67
C MET A 1 -9.89 -51.43 -47.95
N HIS A 2 -10.56 -50.62 -47.12
CA HIS A 2 -10.58 -49.16 -47.25
C HIS A 2 -9.79 -48.57 -46.07
N SER A 3 -8.68 -47.92 -46.36
CA SER A 3 -7.81 -47.22 -45.40
C SER A 3 -8.25 -45.77 -45.28
N ASN A 4 -8.82 -45.39 -44.13
CA ASN A 4 -9.05 -44.00 -43.76
C ASN A 4 -7.81 -43.44 -43.04
N LEU A 5 -7.19 -42.41 -43.61
CA LEU A 5 -6.21 -41.56 -42.97
C LEU A 5 -6.96 -40.45 -42.23
N PHE A 6 -6.98 -40.49 -40.89
CA PHE A 6 -7.35 -39.34 -40.06
C PHE A 6 -6.08 -38.77 -39.44
N THR A 7 -5.65 -37.64 -39.96
CA THR A 7 -4.55 -36.82 -39.44
C THR A 7 -5.05 -36.10 -38.19
N ASN A 8 -4.54 -36.47 -37.01
CA ASN A 8 -4.79 -35.74 -35.77
C ASN A 8 -4.02 -34.42 -35.78
N LEU A 9 -4.72 -33.30 -35.86
CA LEU A 9 -4.17 -31.97 -35.63
C LEU A 9 -4.20 -31.71 -34.11
N LEU A 10 -3.04 -31.83 -33.44
CA LEU A 10 -2.89 -31.37 -32.07
C LEU A 10 -2.83 -29.83 -32.07
N THR A 11 -3.92 -29.15 -31.72
CA THR A 11 -3.87 -27.71 -31.43
C THR A 11 -3.29 -27.51 -30.03
N LEU A 12 -2.06 -26.98 -29.99
CA LEU A 12 -1.41 -26.51 -28.77
C LEU A 12 -2.19 -25.29 -28.25
N VAL A 13 -2.95 -25.45 -27.16
CA VAL A 13 -3.53 -24.30 -26.44
C VAL A 13 -2.41 -23.72 -25.57
N PRO A 14 -1.99 -22.45 -25.77
CA PRO A 14 -1.07 -21.83 -24.83
C PRO A 14 -1.83 -21.61 -23.52
N LEU A 15 -1.32 -22.18 -22.43
CA LEU A 15 -1.70 -21.80 -21.07
C LEU A 15 -1.22 -20.35 -20.88
N LEU A 16 -2.07 -19.38 -21.20
CA LEU A 16 -1.94 -18.03 -20.70
C LEU A 16 -2.15 -18.11 -19.19
N GLY A 17 -1.05 -18.25 -18.45
CA GLY A 17 -1.05 -18.05 -17.01
C GLY A 17 -1.64 -16.67 -16.73
N ASN A 18 -2.71 -16.65 -15.94
CA ASN A 18 -3.46 -15.47 -15.53
C ASN A 18 -2.51 -14.31 -15.16
N LEU A 19 -2.57 -13.23 -15.93
CA LEU A 19 -2.30 -11.89 -15.40
C LEU A 19 -3.50 -11.52 -14.53
N ALA A 20 -3.51 -11.97 -13.27
CA ALA A 20 -4.36 -11.34 -12.27
C ALA A 20 -3.71 -9.98 -11.94
N LEU A 21 -4.00 -8.97 -12.77
CA LEU A 21 -3.71 -7.57 -12.45
C LEU A 21 -4.80 -7.09 -11.49
N GLY A 22 -4.56 -7.25 -10.19
CA GLY A 22 -5.46 -6.73 -9.17
C GLY A 22 -5.19 -7.36 -7.80
N TYR A 23 -5.53 -6.62 -6.77
CA TYR A 23 -5.54 -7.11 -5.39
C TYR A 23 -6.47 -8.32 -5.23
N GLU A 24 -5.98 -9.34 -4.52
CA GLU A 24 -6.76 -10.52 -4.10
C GLU A 24 -6.30 -10.93 -2.70
N ILE A 25 -7.26 -11.33 -1.86
CA ILE A 25 -6.98 -11.85 -0.51
C ILE A 25 -6.26 -13.20 -0.64
N GLN A 26 -5.12 -13.37 0.03
CA GLN A 26 -4.43 -14.66 0.12
C GLN A 26 -5.13 -15.57 1.14
N THR A 27 -5.03 -16.89 0.97
CA THR A 27 -5.63 -17.87 1.90
C THR A 27 -4.81 -17.94 3.19
N PRO A 28 -5.29 -17.40 4.33
CA PRO A 28 -4.54 -17.46 5.58
C PRO A 28 -4.67 -18.84 6.23
N PRO A 29 -3.78 -19.21 7.17
CA PRO A 29 -3.88 -20.49 7.91
C PRO A 29 -5.15 -20.61 8.77
N LEU A 30 -5.74 -19.48 9.16
CA LEU A 30 -6.98 -19.37 9.91
C LEU A 30 -7.80 -18.24 9.30
N ASP A 31 -9.05 -18.52 8.95
CA ASP A 31 -10.01 -17.56 8.41
C ASP A 31 -11.36 -17.65 9.14
N THR A 32 -12.22 -16.70 8.82
CA THR A 32 -13.64 -16.65 9.22
C THR A 32 -14.43 -16.11 8.03
N ASP A 33 -15.76 -16.25 8.07
CA ASP A 33 -16.63 -15.65 7.04
C ASP A 33 -16.38 -14.12 6.89
N TRP A 34 -15.99 -13.45 7.98
CA TRP A 34 -15.67 -12.01 7.95
C TRP A 34 -14.38 -11.68 7.22
N THR A 35 -13.43 -12.62 7.11
CA THR A 35 -12.16 -12.39 6.40
C THR A 35 -12.43 -11.92 4.97
N TYR A 36 -13.42 -12.51 4.31
CA TYR A 36 -13.77 -12.21 2.92
C TYR A 36 -14.76 -11.05 2.78
N SER A 37 -15.32 -10.55 3.89
CA SER A 37 -16.28 -9.44 3.88
C SER A 37 -15.67 -8.07 4.17
N VAL A 38 -14.35 -7.99 4.47
CA VAL A 38 -13.67 -6.72 4.81
C VAL A 38 -13.72 -5.72 3.65
N GLY A 39 -13.64 -6.20 2.41
CA GLY A 39 -13.57 -5.36 1.21
C GLY A 39 -12.24 -4.61 1.10
N THR A 40 -12.21 -3.56 0.26
CA THR A 40 -11.00 -2.80 -0.09
C THR A 40 -11.03 -1.34 0.35
N ASP A 41 -12.03 -0.93 1.13
CA ASP A 41 -12.13 0.42 1.73
C ASP A 41 -12.12 0.34 3.27
N PRO A 42 -10.98 -0.03 3.87
CA PRO A 42 -10.87 -0.23 5.30
C PRO A 42 -10.87 1.10 6.07
N TRP A 43 -11.68 1.14 7.14
CA TRP A 43 -11.82 2.28 8.05
C TRP A 43 -12.10 3.60 7.33
N PRO A 44 -13.23 3.71 6.61
CA PRO A 44 -13.61 4.92 5.88
C PRO A 44 -13.97 6.09 6.80
N GLU A 45 -14.23 5.83 8.08
CA GLU A 45 -14.66 6.84 9.03
C GLU A 45 -13.52 7.76 9.49
N TYR A 46 -13.85 9.02 9.74
CA TYR A 46 -12.92 9.99 10.28
C TYR A 46 -12.40 9.54 11.66
N PRO A 47 -11.07 9.56 11.94
CA PRO A 47 -10.50 8.99 13.17
C PRO A 47 -11.07 9.53 14.49
N ARG A 48 -11.63 10.75 14.47
CA ARG A 48 -12.29 11.38 15.62
C ARG A 48 -13.66 11.93 15.20
N PRO A 49 -14.72 11.10 15.08
CA PRO A 49 -15.97 11.49 14.44
C PRO A 49 -16.60 12.76 15.03
N GLN A 50 -16.49 12.97 16.34
CA GLN A 50 -17.00 14.17 17.02
C GLN A 50 -16.20 15.45 16.69
N LEU A 51 -14.98 15.33 16.16
CA LEU A 51 -14.08 16.43 15.77
C LEU A 51 -13.83 16.41 14.25
N GLN A 52 -14.80 15.91 13.49
CA GLN A 52 -14.69 15.83 12.03
C GLN A 52 -14.52 17.21 11.42
N ARG A 53 -13.61 17.28 10.45
CA ARG A 53 -13.41 18.45 9.59
C ARG A 53 -13.97 18.11 8.21
N SER A 54 -14.55 19.09 7.55
CA SER A 54 -15.07 18.94 6.18
C SER A 54 -13.95 18.61 5.19
N ASP A 55 -12.76 19.18 5.42
CA ASP A 55 -11.62 19.03 4.54
C ASP A 55 -10.75 17.89 5.04
N TRP A 56 -11.18 16.66 4.72
CA TRP A 56 -10.47 15.43 5.00
C TRP A 56 -10.63 14.42 3.88
N GLN A 57 -9.58 13.66 3.61
CA GLN A 57 -9.60 12.58 2.63
C GLN A 57 -8.90 11.36 3.19
N ASN A 58 -9.57 10.20 3.11
CA ASN A 58 -8.95 8.92 3.41
C ASN A 58 -8.02 8.50 2.27
N LEU A 59 -6.85 7.96 2.61
CA LEU A 59 -5.91 7.37 1.64
C LEU A 59 -5.76 5.85 1.81
N ASN A 60 -6.54 5.23 2.71
CA ASN A 60 -6.61 3.78 2.81
C ASN A 60 -7.16 3.15 1.53
N GLY A 61 -6.85 1.87 1.33
CA GLY A 61 -7.31 1.08 0.20
C GLY A 61 -6.17 0.31 -0.45
N ILE A 62 -6.32 0.03 -1.75
CA ILE A 62 -5.30 -0.71 -2.51
C ILE A 62 -4.17 0.22 -2.91
N TRP A 63 -2.97 -0.15 -2.48
CA TRP A 63 -1.73 0.49 -2.81
C TRP A 63 -0.87 -0.47 -3.63
N LYS A 64 0.21 0.04 -4.20
CA LYS A 64 1.27 -0.80 -4.73
C LYS A 64 2.35 -1.06 -3.68
N TRP A 65 2.96 -2.23 -3.76
CA TRP A 65 4.02 -2.69 -2.88
C TRP A 65 5.19 -3.27 -3.68
N LYS A 66 6.37 -3.17 -3.07
CA LYS A 66 7.58 -3.81 -3.54
C LYS A 66 8.50 -4.08 -2.35
N GLN A 67 9.18 -5.23 -2.36
CA GLN A 67 10.24 -5.51 -1.39
C GLN A 67 11.41 -4.54 -1.57
N GLY A 68 11.88 -3.96 -0.46
CA GLY A 68 13.09 -3.16 -0.43
C GLY A 68 14.36 -4.00 -0.30
N ALA A 69 15.48 -3.49 -0.76
CA ALA A 69 16.76 -4.20 -0.72
C ALA A 69 17.58 -3.90 0.55
N TYR A 70 17.67 -2.63 0.95
CA TYR A 70 18.46 -2.18 2.09
C TYR A 70 18.00 -0.80 2.59
N ARG A 71 18.37 -0.48 3.83
CA ARG A 71 18.08 0.82 4.43
C ARG A 71 18.72 1.96 3.62
N GLY A 72 17.93 2.94 3.21
CA GLY A 72 18.42 4.11 2.47
C GLY A 72 18.65 3.85 0.99
N GLU A 73 18.07 2.78 0.43
CA GLU A 73 18.01 2.62 -1.02
C GLU A 73 17.27 3.80 -1.68
N PRO A 74 17.66 4.18 -2.90
CA PRO A 74 16.99 5.28 -3.60
C PRO A 74 15.54 4.93 -3.91
N LEU A 75 14.70 5.96 -4.03
CA LEU A 75 13.31 5.81 -4.45
C LEU A 75 13.24 5.02 -5.77
N PRO A 76 12.55 3.87 -5.82
CA PRO A 76 12.41 3.10 -7.06
C PRO A 76 11.54 3.84 -8.08
N ALA A 77 11.74 3.52 -9.35
CA ALA A 77 10.85 3.99 -10.41
C ALA A 77 9.43 3.40 -10.23
N ASP A 78 8.41 4.20 -10.58
CA ASP A 78 6.99 3.86 -10.37
C ASP A 78 6.60 2.55 -11.05
N GLU A 79 7.13 2.24 -12.23
CA GLU A 79 6.85 0.99 -12.95
C GLU A 79 7.37 -0.27 -12.23
N SER A 80 8.27 -0.12 -11.25
CA SER A 80 8.80 -1.26 -10.50
C SER A 80 7.86 -1.75 -9.40
N PHE A 81 6.78 -1.02 -9.12
CA PHE A 81 5.76 -1.36 -8.14
C PHE A 81 4.68 -2.24 -8.76
N GLN A 82 4.90 -3.56 -8.76
CA GLN A 82 4.07 -4.51 -9.51
C GLN A 82 3.02 -5.24 -8.67
N GLN A 83 3.19 -5.29 -7.34
CA GLN A 83 2.30 -6.05 -6.46
C GLN A 83 1.30 -5.12 -5.78
N ASP A 84 0.04 -5.56 -5.68
CA ASP A 84 -0.98 -4.84 -4.93
C ASP A 84 -0.95 -5.23 -3.45
N ILE A 85 -1.21 -4.26 -2.57
CA ILE A 85 -1.35 -4.47 -1.13
C ILE A 85 -2.54 -3.68 -0.58
N LEU A 86 -3.31 -4.28 0.33
CA LEU A 86 -4.34 -3.56 1.07
C LEU A 86 -3.71 -2.77 2.23
N VAL A 87 -3.98 -1.47 2.32
CA VAL A 87 -3.53 -0.61 3.41
C VAL A 87 -4.75 -0.07 4.15
N PRO A 88 -4.86 -0.23 5.48
CA PRO A 88 -3.97 -0.98 6.37
C PRO A 88 -4.07 -2.50 6.25
N SER A 89 -2.92 -3.15 6.32
CA SER A 89 -2.79 -4.56 6.71
C SER A 89 -1.35 -4.84 7.13
N CYS A 90 -1.14 -5.93 7.88
CA CYS A 90 0.18 -6.50 8.07
C CYS A 90 0.57 -7.28 6.80
N ILE A 91 1.81 -7.15 6.30
CA ILE A 91 2.28 -7.85 5.10
C ILE A 91 2.06 -9.37 5.21
N GLU A 92 2.24 -9.95 6.40
CA GLU A 92 2.13 -11.38 6.70
C GLU A 92 0.68 -11.90 6.68
N SER A 93 -0.30 -11.00 6.71
CA SER A 93 -1.71 -11.37 6.74
C SER A 93 -2.21 -11.76 5.34
N GLY A 94 -3.23 -12.64 5.28
CA GLY A 94 -3.90 -12.93 4.01
C GLY A 94 -4.59 -11.69 3.41
N LEU A 95 -5.11 -10.82 4.28
CA LEU A 95 -5.75 -9.56 3.91
C LEU A 95 -4.81 -8.58 3.20
N SER A 96 -3.49 -8.68 3.37
CA SER A 96 -2.57 -7.81 2.62
C SER A 96 -2.59 -8.10 1.13
N GLY A 97 -2.98 -9.32 0.72
CA GLY A 97 -2.83 -9.79 -0.65
C GLY A 97 -1.40 -10.22 -1.00
N VAL A 98 -0.46 -10.05 -0.07
CA VAL A 98 0.96 -10.38 -0.23
C VAL A 98 1.36 -11.61 0.58
N MET A 99 0.93 -11.68 1.85
CA MET A 99 1.17 -12.78 2.80
C MET A 99 2.63 -13.27 2.89
N LEU A 100 3.60 -12.36 2.82
CA LEU A 100 5.03 -12.66 2.93
C LEU A 100 5.54 -12.52 4.36
N GLN A 101 6.51 -13.34 4.75
CA GLN A 101 7.13 -13.31 6.08
C GLN A 101 8.54 -12.70 6.02
N ASN A 102 9.03 -12.22 7.18
CA ASN A 102 10.40 -11.74 7.39
C ASN A 102 10.82 -10.62 6.41
N GLN A 103 9.90 -9.71 6.11
CA GLN A 103 10.16 -8.56 5.25
C GLN A 103 10.73 -7.41 6.07
N THR A 104 12.04 -7.22 5.98
CA THR A 104 12.73 -6.15 6.72
C THR A 104 12.56 -4.77 6.08
N TYR A 105 12.45 -4.73 4.75
CA TYR A 105 12.39 -3.51 3.96
C TYR A 105 11.21 -3.59 3.01
N SER A 106 10.42 -2.53 2.95
CA SER A 106 9.24 -2.49 2.09
C SER A 106 9.03 -1.09 1.54
N TRP A 107 8.66 -1.03 0.26
CA TRP A 107 8.16 0.18 -0.37
C TRP A 107 6.66 0.05 -0.60
N TYR A 108 5.96 1.14 -0.33
CA TYR A 108 4.55 1.33 -0.61
C TYR A 108 4.38 2.53 -1.52
N SER A 109 3.46 2.47 -2.47
CA SER A 109 3.18 3.56 -3.39
C SER A 109 1.67 3.69 -3.61
N THR A 110 1.19 4.94 -3.63
CA THR A 110 -0.17 5.27 -4.05
C THR A 110 -0.19 6.62 -4.74
N GLU A 111 -1.32 6.92 -5.38
CA GLU A 111 -1.57 8.19 -6.03
C GLU A 111 -2.80 8.85 -5.42
N PHE A 112 -2.77 10.17 -5.28
CA PHE A 112 -3.87 10.92 -4.71
C PHE A 112 -4.05 12.28 -5.37
N ASN A 113 -5.29 12.76 -5.36
CA ASN A 113 -5.63 14.12 -5.76
C ASN A 113 -5.99 14.91 -4.53
N VAL A 114 -5.48 16.14 -4.42
CA VAL A 114 -5.87 17.06 -3.35
C VAL A 114 -7.17 17.75 -3.75
N PRO A 115 -8.26 17.61 -2.99
CA PRO A 115 -9.54 18.23 -3.34
C PRO A 115 -9.44 19.74 -3.49
N HIS A 116 -10.19 20.28 -4.44
CA HIS A 116 -10.24 21.72 -4.68
C HIS A 116 -10.70 22.44 -3.41
N GLY A 117 -9.81 23.24 -2.83
CA GLY A 117 -10.07 24.00 -1.60
C GLY A 117 -9.15 23.67 -0.42
N PHE A 118 -8.46 22.53 -0.44
CA PHE A 118 -7.50 22.15 0.60
C PHE A 118 -6.23 23.02 0.52
N ALA A 119 -5.68 23.16 -0.68
CA ALA A 119 -4.45 23.90 -0.95
C ALA A 119 -4.69 25.40 -1.29
N GLN A 120 -5.66 26.05 -0.66
CA GLN A 120 -5.85 27.50 -0.83
C GLN A 120 -4.73 28.29 -0.14
N LYS A 121 -4.49 29.53 -0.62
CA LYS A 121 -3.46 30.41 -0.06
C LYS A 121 -3.64 30.58 1.46
N GLY A 122 -2.59 30.29 2.22
CA GLY A 122 -2.59 30.36 3.68
C GLY A 122 -3.08 29.10 4.40
N ARG A 123 -3.51 28.07 3.68
CA ARG A 123 -3.82 26.75 4.25
C ARG A 123 -2.63 25.82 4.17
N ARG A 124 -2.59 24.85 5.08
CA ARG A 124 -1.64 23.75 5.09
C ARG A 124 -2.35 22.44 4.79
N VAL A 125 -1.73 21.59 4.00
CA VAL A 125 -2.15 20.21 3.76
C VAL A 125 -1.24 19.30 4.57
N LEU A 126 -1.83 18.55 5.49
CA LEU A 126 -1.15 17.62 6.38
C LEU A 126 -1.41 16.18 5.94
N LEU A 127 -0.35 15.43 5.70
CA LEU A 127 -0.42 13.98 5.55
C LEU A 127 -0.27 13.32 6.92
N ASN A 128 -1.27 12.54 7.32
CA ASN A 128 -1.37 11.92 8.64
C ASN A 128 -1.20 10.41 8.51
N PHE A 129 -0.37 9.87 9.38
CA PHE A 129 -0.14 8.46 9.59
C PHE A 129 -0.59 8.13 10.99
N GLU A 130 -1.51 7.18 11.14
CA GLU A 130 -1.95 6.70 12.45
C GLU A 130 -0.91 5.72 13.03
N ALA A 131 -0.26 4.94 12.17
CA ALA A 131 0.88 4.08 12.52
C ALA A 131 1.69 3.71 11.28
N VAL A 132 2.98 3.41 11.47
CA VAL A 132 3.86 2.66 10.56
C VAL A 132 4.86 1.90 11.43
N ASP A 133 4.81 0.56 11.47
CA ASP A 133 5.82 -0.24 12.17
C ASP A 133 6.98 -0.58 11.21
N HIS A 134 8.24 -0.23 11.46
CA HIS A 134 8.75 0.55 12.59
C HIS A 134 9.32 1.92 12.23
N GLU A 135 10.12 2.02 11.16
CA GLU A 135 10.75 3.26 10.72
C GLU A 135 10.29 3.60 9.31
N ALA A 136 9.74 4.80 9.12
CA ALA A 136 9.18 5.25 7.85
C ALA A 136 10.01 6.40 7.26
N THR A 137 10.27 6.36 5.96
CA THR A 137 10.69 7.53 5.17
C THR A 137 9.61 7.82 4.14
N VAL A 138 9.08 9.04 4.15
CA VAL A 138 7.93 9.44 3.34
C VAL A 138 8.37 10.38 2.23
N TYR A 139 7.90 10.10 1.02
CA TYR A 139 8.15 10.87 -0.18
C TYR A 139 6.81 11.34 -0.77
N VAL A 140 6.78 12.59 -1.24
CA VAL A 140 5.67 13.12 -2.04
C VAL A 140 6.25 13.69 -3.33
N ASN A 141 5.73 13.25 -4.47
CA ASN A 141 6.21 13.66 -5.80
C ASN A 141 7.74 13.50 -5.96
N GLY A 142 8.29 12.42 -5.40
CA GLY A 142 9.72 12.10 -5.46
C GLY A 142 10.60 12.80 -4.42
N GLU A 143 10.07 13.76 -3.66
CA GLU A 143 10.84 14.48 -2.65
C GLU A 143 10.61 13.95 -1.24
N ILE A 144 11.67 13.86 -0.44
CA ILE A 144 11.58 13.45 0.97
C ILE A 144 10.85 14.53 1.77
N VAL A 145 9.74 14.13 2.39
CA VAL A 145 8.97 14.96 3.30
C VAL A 145 9.48 14.82 4.74
N GLY A 146 9.85 13.61 5.15
CA GLY A 146 10.38 13.37 6.49
C GLY A 146 10.52 11.89 6.83
N THR A 147 11.00 11.64 8.04
CA THR A 147 11.11 10.31 8.63
C THR A 147 10.40 10.22 9.97
N HIS A 148 9.92 9.03 10.31
CA HIS A 148 9.33 8.73 11.61
C HIS A 148 9.86 7.40 12.12
N ARG A 149 10.04 7.27 13.44
CA ARG A 149 10.44 6.02 14.09
C ARG A 149 9.52 5.72 15.27
N GLY A 150 8.88 4.56 15.22
CA GLY A 150 7.96 4.07 16.24
C GLY A 150 6.68 3.50 15.63
N GLY A 151 6.35 2.24 15.94
CA GLY A 151 5.23 1.52 15.31
C GLY A 151 3.82 1.82 15.82
N TYR A 152 3.70 2.53 16.95
CA TYR A 152 2.43 2.66 17.69
C TYR A 152 1.99 4.11 17.90
N TRP A 153 2.67 5.07 17.27
CA TRP A 153 2.43 6.50 17.47
C TRP A 153 2.00 7.15 16.17
N HIS A 154 0.97 7.98 16.26
CA HIS A 154 0.54 8.79 15.14
C HIS A 154 1.58 9.87 14.82
N PHE A 155 1.75 10.20 13.55
CA PHE A 155 2.58 11.31 13.10
C PHE A 155 1.97 11.98 11.87
N ASN A 156 2.41 13.20 11.58
CA ASN A 156 1.98 13.91 10.39
C ASN A 156 3.11 14.76 9.82
N PHE A 157 2.98 15.07 8.54
CA PHE A 157 3.87 15.98 7.84
C PHE A 157 3.07 17.06 7.11
N ASP A 158 3.58 18.29 7.12
CA ASP A 158 3.10 19.34 6.24
C ASP A 158 3.66 19.12 4.83
N ILE A 159 2.77 18.69 3.92
CA ILE A 159 3.13 18.38 2.54
C ILE A 159 2.88 19.53 1.58
N THR A 160 2.44 20.69 2.07
CA THR A 160 1.92 21.80 1.24
C THR A 160 2.87 22.22 0.12
N LYS A 161 4.17 22.29 0.40
CA LYS A 161 5.19 22.72 -0.57
C LYS A 161 5.60 21.63 -1.57
N TYR A 162 5.25 20.37 -1.30
CA TYR A 162 5.59 19.22 -2.13
C TYR A 162 4.49 18.87 -3.14
N LEU A 163 3.31 19.47 -2.97
CA LEU A 163 2.14 19.21 -3.81
C LEU A 163 2.27 19.89 -5.18
N THR A 164 1.83 19.17 -6.21
CA THR A 164 1.58 19.77 -7.52
C THR A 164 0.37 20.71 -7.42
N SER A 165 0.46 21.88 -8.06
CA SER A 165 -0.62 22.89 -8.02
C SER A 165 -1.94 22.39 -8.60
N HIS A 166 -1.88 21.48 -9.57
CA HIS A 166 -3.04 20.83 -10.17
C HIS A 166 -2.74 19.37 -10.51
N GLY A 167 -3.72 18.50 -10.26
CA GLY A 167 -3.66 17.10 -10.69
C GLY A 167 -3.16 16.14 -9.62
N LYS A 168 -2.61 15.03 -10.12
CA LYS A 168 -2.28 13.83 -9.36
C LYS A 168 -0.93 13.99 -8.66
N ASN A 169 -0.87 13.54 -7.41
CA ASN A 169 0.34 13.48 -6.61
C ASN A 169 0.68 12.02 -6.32
N THR A 170 1.96 11.71 -6.21
CA THR A 170 2.44 10.38 -5.81
C THR A 170 2.88 10.42 -4.35
N LEU A 171 2.60 9.35 -3.62
CA LEU A 171 3.03 9.12 -2.25
C LEU A 171 3.80 7.81 -2.21
N HIS A 172 5.06 7.87 -1.79
CA HIS A 172 5.86 6.68 -1.53
C HIS A 172 6.25 6.63 -0.06
N VAL A 173 6.22 5.43 0.51
CA VAL A 173 6.60 5.19 1.90
C VAL A 173 7.58 4.02 1.90
N PHE A 174 8.82 4.31 2.28
CA PHE A 174 9.79 3.28 2.63
C PHE A 174 9.62 2.91 4.09
N VAL A 175 9.57 1.62 4.38
CA VAL A 175 9.45 1.07 5.73
C VAL A 175 10.62 0.15 6.00
N PHE A 176 11.27 0.39 7.14
CA PHE A 176 12.23 -0.50 7.74
C PHE A 176 11.66 -1.07 9.05
N ASP A 177 11.49 -2.39 9.09
CA ASP A 177 11.02 -3.15 10.25
C ASP A 177 11.93 -4.36 10.50
N PRO A 178 12.98 -4.21 11.34
CA PRO A 178 13.83 -5.33 11.68
C PRO A 178 13.09 -6.25 12.63
N THR A 179 12.89 -7.50 12.23
CA THR A 179 12.43 -8.52 13.17
C THR A 179 13.52 -8.79 14.19
N ASP A 180 13.21 -8.61 15.48
CA ASP A 180 14.09 -9.04 16.57
C ASP A 180 14.20 -10.58 16.50
N HIS A 181 15.39 -11.12 16.21
CA HIS A 181 15.63 -12.57 16.15
C HIS A 181 15.36 -13.31 17.48
N GLU A 182 15.09 -12.58 18.57
CA GLU A 182 14.66 -13.12 19.88
C GLU A 182 13.13 -13.25 20.01
N GLY A 183 12.47 -13.80 18.99
CA GLY A 183 11.13 -14.37 19.12
C GLY A 183 9.95 -13.39 19.19
N LYS A 184 10.11 -12.13 18.79
CA LYS A 184 9.00 -11.17 18.66
C LYS A 184 8.80 -10.79 17.18
N LYS A 185 7.82 -11.42 16.54
CA LYS A 185 7.29 -10.96 15.25
C LYS A 185 6.64 -9.59 15.46
N LYS A 186 7.17 -8.56 14.80
CA LYS A 186 6.51 -7.27 14.62
C LYS A 186 6.14 -7.18 13.15
N SER A 187 4.99 -6.60 12.87
CA SER A 187 4.40 -6.58 11.54
C SER A 187 4.00 -5.15 11.21
N PRO A 188 4.35 -4.63 10.02
CA PRO A 188 4.06 -3.26 9.63
C PRO A 188 2.55 -3.05 9.47
N LEU A 189 1.96 -2.21 10.33
CA LEU A 189 0.61 -1.67 10.15
C LEU A 189 0.70 -0.22 9.68
N ILE A 190 0.06 0.11 8.56
CA ILE A 190 0.04 1.46 7.99
C ILE A 190 -1.40 1.96 7.87
N LYS A 191 -1.79 3.03 8.57
CA LYS A 191 -3.12 3.67 8.42
C LYS A 191 -2.97 5.15 8.12
N LEU A 192 -3.68 5.69 7.12
CA LEU A 192 -3.31 6.96 6.47
C LEU A 192 -4.49 7.87 6.15
N SER A 193 -4.31 9.19 6.32
CA SER A 193 -5.27 10.17 5.83
C SER A 193 -4.68 11.57 5.59
N LEU A 194 -5.28 12.34 4.68
CA LEU A 194 -4.95 13.75 4.43
C LEU A 194 -5.89 14.69 5.21
N ARG A 195 -5.35 15.81 5.71
CA ARG A 195 -6.07 16.90 6.42
C ARG A 195 -5.63 18.27 5.95
#